data_AF-A0A924AU44-F1
#
_entry.id   AF-A0A924AU44-F1
#
_cell.length_a   1.000
_cell.length_b   1.000
_cell.length_c   1.000
_cell.angle_alpha   90.00
_cell.angle_beta   90.00
_cell.angle_gamma   90.00
#
_symmetry.space_group_name_H-M   'P 1'
#
loop_
_entity.id
_entity.type
_entity.pdbx_description
1 polymer ?
#
loop_
_entity_poly.entity_id
_entity_poly.type
_entity_poly.pdbx_seq_one_letter_code
_entity_poly.pdbx_strand_id
1 'polypeptide(L)'
;ALVVGASTASAQINEYYLGVFSNEGNTIKFTIGAYPHSISQSKRTDGTFYTAMRVAIINNEKAAPIIWSDYKIYILLKDGSLFYNFLTNASAESDFGCKYTVAPGTTHIQLFCFEKLFTNSEIDKVWLSLGDNKFLPLVSYIDNKNIPADTLQTPSPLKK
;
A
#
# COMPACT_ATOMS: atom_id res chain seq x y z
N ALA A 1 43.10 20.69 -2.79
CA ALA A 1 42.70 19.29 -2.99
C ALA A 1 41.21 19.17 -2.70
N LEU A 2 40.40 18.77 -3.68
CA LEU A 2 38.95 18.59 -3.49
C LEU A 2 38.72 17.09 -3.23
N VAL A 3 38.21 16.75 -2.04
CA VAL A 3 37.79 15.38 -1.73
C VAL A 3 36.39 15.17 -2.31
N VAL A 4 36.30 14.39 -3.37
CA VAL A 4 35.02 13.93 -3.92
C VAL A 4 34.53 12.78 -3.04
N GLY A 5 33.62 13.06 -2.12
CA GLY A 5 32.95 12.05 -1.33
C GLY A 5 32.07 11.19 -2.24
N ALA A 6 32.38 9.90 -2.36
CA ALA A 6 31.52 8.94 -3.03
C ALA A 6 30.21 8.84 -2.26
N SER A 7 29.12 9.38 -2.81
CA SER A 7 27.78 9.11 -2.33
C SER A 7 27.43 7.67 -2.72
N THR A 8 27.48 6.75 -1.77
CA THR A 8 26.88 5.43 -1.93
C THR A 8 25.37 5.63 -2.03
N ALA A 9 24.81 5.55 -3.23
CA ALA A 9 23.37 5.42 -3.42
C ALA A 9 22.94 4.10 -2.78
N SER A 10 22.23 4.15 -1.65
CA SER A 10 21.61 2.95 -1.10
C SER A 10 20.48 2.54 -2.04
N ALA A 11 20.54 1.30 -2.56
CA ALA A 11 19.44 0.73 -3.32
C ALA A 11 18.16 0.82 -2.48
N GLN A 12 17.16 1.54 -3.00
CA GLN A 12 15.86 1.63 -2.33
C GLN A 12 15.13 0.32 -2.55
N ILE A 13 15.17 -0.56 -1.54
CA ILE A 13 14.41 -1.80 -1.53
C ILE A 13 12.92 -1.44 -1.36
N ASN A 14 12.15 -1.56 -2.45
CA ASN A 14 10.71 -1.35 -2.41
C ASN A 14 10.02 -2.71 -2.22
N GLU A 15 9.80 -3.08 -0.96
CA GLU A 15 8.92 -4.21 -0.62
C GLU A 15 7.45 -3.79 -0.76
N TYR A 16 6.65 -4.67 -1.36
CA TYR A 16 5.20 -4.56 -1.44
C TYR A 16 4.54 -5.94 -1.39
N TYR A 17 3.28 -5.98 -0.97
CA TYR A 17 2.50 -7.21 -0.86
C TYR A 17 1.43 -7.22 -1.95
N LEU A 18 1.37 -8.27 -2.76
CA LEU A 18 0.48 -8.36 -3.92
C LEU A 18 -0.49 -9.53 -3.77
N GLY A 19 -1.76 -9.29 -4.10
CA GLY A 19 -2.78 -10.34 -4.25
C GLY A 19 -3.50 -10.20 -5.58
N VAL A 20 -3.73 -11.33 -6.27
CA VAL A 20 -4.54 -11.39 -7.49
C VAL A 20 -5.70 -12.32 -7.23
N PHE A 21 -6.93 -11.83 -7.38
CA PHE A 21 -8.13 -12.59 -7.04
C PHE A 21 -9.00 -12.79 -8.27
N SER A 22 -9.38 -14.04 -8.52
CA SER A 22 -10.26 -14.42 -9.63
C SER A 22 -11.73 -14.40 -9.21
N ASN A 23 -12.61 -14.25 -10.19
CA ASN A 23 -14.05 -14.51 -10.02
C ASN A 23 -14.36 -16.00 -10.24
N GLU A 24 -15.62 -16.40 -10.06
CA GLU A 24 -16.09 -17.78 -10.22
C GLU A 24 -15.91 -18.31 -11.65
N GLY A 25 -15.78 -17.42 -12.64
CA GLY A 25 -15.45 -17.75 -14.03
C GLY A 25 -13.95 -17.93 -14.30
N ASN A 26 -13.10 -17.98 -13.27
CA ASN A 26 -11.63 -18.08 -13.37
C ASN A 26 -10.97 -16.93 -14.16
N THR A 27 -11.62 -15.78 -14.26
CA THR A 27 -10.99 -14.55 -14.79
C THR A 27 -10.57 -13.66 -13.64
N ILE A 28 -9.47 -12.90 -13.82
CA ILE A 28 -8.98 -11.98 -12.78
C ILE A 28 -10.08 -10.97 -12.47
N LYS A 29 -10.58 -11.00 -11.24
CA LYS A 29 -11.55 -10.04 -10.71
C LYS A 29 -10.86 -8.74 -10.40
N PHE A 30 -9.77 -8.78 -9.63
CA PHE A 30 -8.98 -7.60 -9.30
C PHE A 30 -7.60 -7.96 -8.75
N THR A 31 -6.72 -6.96 -8.75
CA THR A 31 -5.40 -7.02 -8.13
C THR A 31 -5.36 -6.03 -6.97
N ILE A 32 -4.73 -6.40 -5.86
CA ILE A 32 -4.46 -5.52 -4.73
C ILE A 32 -2.96 -5.45 -4.45
N GLY A 33 -2.45 -4.26 -4.19
CA GLY A 33 -1.07 -4.03 -3.76
C GLY A 33 -1.04 -3.23 -2.46
N ALA A 34 -0.43 -3.74 -1.40
CA ALA A 34 -0.17 -3.00 -0.18
C ALA A 34 1.30 -2.55 -0.14
N TYR A 35 1.52 -1.28 0.23
CA TYR A 35 2.82 -0.61 0.07
C TYR A 35 3.40 -0.13 1.41
N PRO A 36 4.11 -0.99 2.15
CA PRO A 36 4.71 -0.63 3.45
C PRO A 36 5.63 0.60 3.43
N HIS A 37 6.32 0.87 2.32
CA HIS A 37 7.17 2.07 2.21
C HIS A 37 6.39 3.39 2.32
N SER A 38 5.06 3.36 2.15
CA SER A 38 4.17 4.51 2.29
C SER A 38 3.67 4.75 3.71
N ILE A 39 4.09 3.92 4.67
CA ILE A 39 3.69 4.02 6.06
C ILE A 39 3.98 5.42 6.59
N SER A 40 2.93 6.04 7.13
CA SER A 40 3.02 7.33 7.81
C SER A 40 2.30 7.25 9.14
N GLN A 41 2.81 7.98 10.13
CA GLN A 41 2.22 8.02 11.47
C GLN A 41 1.68 9.42 11.70
N SER A 42 0.48 9.52 12.25
CA SER A 42 -0.22 10.77 12.46
C SER A 42 -0.94 10.78 13.79
N LYS A 43 -1.11 11.98 14.35
CA LYS A 43 -1.80 12.19 15.62
C LYS A 43 -3.26 12.60 15.35
N ARG A 44 -4.19 11.97 16.06
CA ARG A 44 -5.61 12.31 16.07
C ARG A 44 -5.86 13.55 16.94
N THR A 45 -7.06 14.11 16.82
CA THR A 45 -7.50 15.26 17.63
C THR A 45 -7.58 14.95 19.12
N ASP A 46 -7.89 13.70 19.49
CA ASP A 46 -7.92 13.21 20.88
C ASP A 46 -6.52 12.95 21.47
N GLY A 47 -5.46 13.16 20.69
CA GLY A 47 -4.08 12.96 21.10
C GLY A 47 -3.52 11.56 20.87
N THR A 48 -4.34 10.59 20.48
CA THR A 48 -3.89 9.23 20.11
C THR A 48 -3.19 9.22 18.77
N PHE A 49 -2.33 8.23 18.52
CA PHE A 49 -1.65 8.07 17.24
C PHE A 49 -2.25 6.93 16.42
N TYR A 50 -2.14 7.04 15.10
CA TYR A 50 -2.47 5.98 14.16
C TYR A 50 -1.42 5.89 13.06
N THR A 51 -1.36 4.72 12.43
CA THR A 51 -0.54 4.48 11.23
C THR A 51 -1.44 4.42 10.01
N ALA A 52 -1.05 5.06 8.90
CA ALA A 52 -1.72 4.92 7.61
C ALA A 52 -0.77 4.27 6.59
N MET A 53 -1.29 3.34 5.79
CA MET A 53 -0.54 2.66 4.72
C MET A 53 -1.35 2.70 3.42
N ARG A 54 -0.70 3.03 2.29
CA ARG A 54 -1.33 3.01 0.96
C ARG A 54 -1.54 1.59 0.48
N VAL A 55 -2.71 1.38 -0.08
CA VAL A 55 -3.11 0.16 -0.78
C VAL A 55 -3.76 0.56 -2.10
N ALA A 56 -3.35 -0.08 -3.20
CA ALA A 56 -3.94 0.08 -4.51
C ALA A 56 -4.89 -1.08 -4.80
N ILE A 57 -6.08 -0.77 -5.28
CA ILE A 57 -7.09 -1.72 -5.75
C ILE A 57 -7.23 -1.48 -7.25
N ILE A 58 -6.83 -2.45 -8.06
CA ILE A 58 -6.79 -2.35 -9.51
C ILE A 58 -7.89 -3.23 -10.08
N ASN A 59 -8.85 -2.62 -10.76
CA ASN A 59 -9.89 -3.35 -11.48
C ASN A 59 -9.48 -3.54 -12.94
N ASN A 60 -9.52 -4.78 -13.42
CA ASN A 60 -9.13 -5.10 -14.79
C ASN A 60 -10.13 -4.47 -15.79
N GLU A 61 -9.68 -4.07 -16.98
CA GLU A 61 -10.47 -3.35 -18.00
C GLU A 61 -11.76 -4.06 -18.40
N LYS A 62 -11.76 -5.40 -18.37
CA LYS A 62 -12.90 -6.24 -18.79
C LYS A 62 -13.68 -6.85 -17.63
N ALA A 63 -13.33 -6.51 -16.39
CA ALA A 63 -14.02 -7.03 -15.22
C ALA A 63 -15.29 -6.23 -14.90
N ALA A 64 -16.16 -6.77 -14.05
CA ALA A 64 -17.27 -6.00 -13.49
C ALA A 64 -16.75 -4.95 -12.49
N PRO A 65 -17.50 -3.86 -12.24
CA PRO A 65 -17.16 -2.91 -11.17
C PRO A 65 -16.98 -3.62 -9.83
N ILE A 66 -15.96 -3.23 -9.06
CA ILE A 66 -15.73 -3.77 -7.71
C ILE A 66 -16.46 -2.87 -6.73
N ILE A 67 -17.42 -3.43 -6.00
CA ILE A 67 -18.02 -2.76 -4.85
C ILE A 67 -17.12 -3.06 -3.64
N TRP A 68 -16.41 -2.04 -3.15
CA TRP A 68 -15.58 -2.12 -1.96
C TRP A 68 -16.37 -1.65 -0.76
N SER A 69 -16.53 -2.50 0.25
CA SER A 69 -17.37 -2.20 1.41
C SER A 69 -16.76 -2.73 2.69
N ASP A 70 -16.04 -1.86 3.40
CA ASP A 70 -15.53 -2.09 4.76
C ASP A 70 -14.55 -3.27 4.91
N TYR A 71 -13.93 -3.69 3.80
CA TYR A 71 -12.93 -4.75 3.81
C TYR A 71 -11.71 -4.40 4.66
N LYS A 72 -11.05 -5.44 5.18
CA LYS A 72 -9.97 -5.31 6.15
C LYS A 72 -8.64 -5.76 5.58
N ILE A 73 -7.59 -5.03 5.92
CA ILE A 73 -6.21 -5.46 5.75
C ILE A 73 -5.70 -5.88 7.12
N TYR A 74 -5.32 -7.15 7.24
CA TYR A 74 -4.66 -7.70 8.42
C TYR A 74 -3.16 -7.66 8.24
N ILE A 75 -2.45 -7.28 9.30
CA ILE A 75 -1.00 -7.22 9.37
C ILE A 75 -0.55 -8.07 10.55
N LEU A 76 0.33 -9.04 10.28
CA LEU A 76 1.11 -9.73 11.29
C LEU A 76 2.50 -9.10 11.32
N LEU A 77 2.94 -8.68 12.50
CA LEU A 77 4.32 -8.25 12.70
C LEU A 77 5.20 -9.43 13.12
N LYS A 78 6.51 -9.24 12.96
CA LYS A 78 7.54 -10.21 13.37
C LYS A 78 7.53 -10.52 14.86
N ASP A 79 6.94 -9.66 15.69
CA ASP A 79 6.74 -9.88 17.13
C ASP A 79 5.54 -10.78 17.46
N GLY A 80 4.77 -11.20 16.44
CA GLY A 80 3.56 -12.02 16.60
C GLY A 80 2.26 -11.22 16.76
N SER A 81 2.32 -9.89 16.83
CA SER A 81 1.15 -9.02 16.89
C SER A 81 0.34 -9.11 15.60
N LEU A 82 -0.92 -9.54 15.69
CA LEU A 82 -1.89 -9.51 14.60
C LEU A 82 -2.94 -8.42 14.85
N PHE A 83 -3.12 -7.54 13.88
CA PHE A 83 -4.14 -6.47 13.93
C PHE A 83 -4.63 -6.13 12.52
N TYR A 84 -5.66 -5.29 12.44
CA TYR A 84 -6.26 -4.85 11.18
C TYR A 84 -6.68 -3.38 11.24
N ASN A 85 -7.04 -2.81 10.10
CA ASN A 85 -7.42 -1.41 10.02
C ASN A 85 -8.78 -1.12 10.68
N PHE A 86 -8.92 0.06 11.28
CA PHE A 86 -10.23 0.61 11.61
C PHE A 86 -10.88 1.23 10.37
N LEU A 87 -12.20 1.46 10.42
CA LEU A 87 -12.95 2.12 9.34
C LEU A 87 -13.00 3.62 9.61
N THR A 88 -12.86 4.42 8.57
CA THR A 88 -13.13 5.86 8.65
C THR A 88 -14.51 6.16 8.09
N ASN A 89 -15.08 7.30 8.50
CA ASN A 89 -16.30 7.85 7.91
C ASN A 89 -16.01 8.87 6.79
N ALA A 90 -14.82 8.83 6.20
CA ALA A 90 -14.47 9.72 5.09
C ALA A 90 -15.32 9.40 3.84
N SER A 91 -15.53 10.40 2.98
CA SER A 91 -16.31 10.22 1.76
C SER A 91 -15.62 9.25 0.78
N ALA A 92 -16.38 8.70 -0.16
CA ALA A 92 -15.89 7.71 -1.12
C ALA A 92 -14.80 8.26 -2.06
N GLU A 93 -14.74 9.57 -2.24
CA GLU A 93 -13.77 10.28 -3.08
C GLU A 93 -12.47 10.59 -2.34
N SER A 94 -12.43 10.41 -1.02
CA SER A 94 -11.22 10.59 -0.21
C SER A 94 -10.37 9.33 -0.19
N ASP A 95 -9.05 9.48 -0.16
CA ASP A 95 -8.12 8.36 0.06
C ASP A 95 -8.42 7.58 1.37
N PHE A 96 -9.09 8.18 2.34
CA PHE A 96 -9.46 7.50 3.59
C PHE A 96 -10.81 6.76 3.50
N GLY A 97 -11.57 6.94 2.42
CA GLY A 97 -12.87 6.33 2.20
C GLY A 97 -12.80 4.81 2.26
N CYS A 98 -13.69 4.18 3.02
CA CYS A 98 -13.75 2.72 3.17
C CYS A 98 -14.86 2.06 2.33
N LYS A 99 -15.67 2.88 1.65
CA LYS A 99 -16.79 2.46 0.79
C LYS A 99 -16.72 3.19 -0.53
N TYR A 100 -16.56 2.45 -1.62
CA TYR A 100 -16.44 3.02 -2.97
C TYR A 100 -16.67 1.94 -4.02
N THR A 101 -16.79 2.37 -5.27
CA THR A 101 -16.82 1.46 -6.43
C THR A 101 -15.59 1.72 -7.29
N VAL A 102 -14.86 0.67 -7.63
CA VAL A 102 -13.74 0.75 -8.59
C VAL A 102 -14.24 0.35 -9.96
N ALA A 103 -14.30 1.31 -10.89
CA ALA A 103 -14.73 1.06 -12.25
C ALA A 103 -13.74 0.16 -13.01
N PRO A 104 -14.18 -0.60 -14.03
CA PRO A 104 -13.28 -1.42 -14.84
C PRO A 104 -12.15 -0.58 -15.46
N GLY A 105 -10.92 -1.12 -15.45
CA GLY A 105 -9.73 -0.45 -16.01
C GLY A 105 -9.17 0.68 -15.16
N THR A 106 -9.71 0.89 -13.95
CA THR A 106 -9.26 1.96 -13.06
C THR A 106 -8.52 1.40 -11.84
N THR A 107 -7.72 2.27 -11.23
CA THR A 107 -7.08 2.02 -9.94
C THR A 107 -7.65 2.97 -8.91
N HIS A 108 -8.00 2.45 -7.75
CA HIS A 108 -8.33 3.25 -6.57
C HIS A 108 -7.23 3.11 -5.53
N ILE A 109 -6.81 4.23 -4.94
CA ILE A 109 -5.82 4.26 -3.87
C ILE A 109 -6.55 4.54 -2.56
N GLN A 110 -6.38 3.67 -1.59
CA GLN A 110 -6.91 3.83 -0.25
C GLN A 110 -5.78 3.87 0.79
N LEU A 111 -5.89 4.76 1.76
CA LEU A 111 -5.10 4.81 2.99
C LEU A 111 -5.81 3.99 4.07
N PHE A 112 -5.26 2.81 4.37
CA PHE A 112 -5.72 1.96 5.45
C PHE A 112 -5.11 2.44 6.77
N CYS A 113 -5.96 2.71 7.77
CA CYS A 113 -5.55 3.25 9.07
C CYS A 113 -5.60 2.21 10.18
N PHE A 114 -4.57 2.18 11.03
CA PHE A 114 -4.39 1.17 12.09
C PHE A 114 -4.18 1.84 13.45
N GLU A 115 -4.76 1.25 14.51
CA GLU A 115 -4.59 1.71 15.90
C GLU A 115 -3.29 1.19 16.55
N LYS A 116 -2.26 0.97 15.73
CA LYS A 116 -0.96 0.51 16.17
C LYS A 116 0.12 1.26 15.40
N LEU A 117 1.19 1.63 16.11
CA LEU A 117 2.41 2.14 15.50
C LEU A 117 3.26 0.97 15.04
N PHE A 118 3.69 1.02 13.79
CA PHE A 118 4.62 0.08 13.19
C PHE A 118 5.33 0.74 12.01
N THR A 119 6.39 0.10 11.56
CA THR A 119 7.22 0.46 10.41
C THR A 119 7.24 -0.69 9.41
N ASN A 120 7.67 -0.40 8.18
CA ASN A 120 7.79 -1.41 7.13
C ASN A 120 8.59 -2.65 7.59
N SER A 121 9.75 -2.44 8.23
CA SER A 121 10.65 -3.52 8.64
C SER A 121 10.06 -4.48 9.67
N GLU A 122 8.97 -4.12 10.34
CA GLU A 122 8.33 -4.95 11.36
C GLU A 122 7.27 -5.89 10.77
N ILE A 123 6.81 -5.67 9.53
CA ILE A 123 5.79 -6.50 8.90
C ILE A 123 6.38 -7.88 8.56
N ASP A 124 5.65 -8.93 8.92
CA ASP A 124 5.90 -10.31 8.49
C ASP A 124 4.97 -10.69 7.34
N LYS A 125 3.65 -10.48 7.52
CA LYS A 125 2.64 -10.92 6.57
C LYS A 125 1.46 -9.96 6.50
N VAL A 126 0.81 -9.95 5.34
CA VAL A 126 -0.39 -9.14 5.06
C VAL A 126 -1.48 -10.01 4.45
N TRP A 127 -2.73 -9.82 4.88
CA TRP A 127 -3.90 -10.48 4.32
C TRP A 127 -5.00 -9.47 4.02
N LEU A 128 -5.76 -9.75 2.96
CA LEU A 128 -7.03 -9.10 2.68
C LEU A 128 -8.15 -9.98 3.25
N SER A 129 -9.08 -9.35 3.95
CA SER A 129 -10.33 -9.96 4.37
C SER A 129 -11.51 -9.25 3.72
N LEU A 130 -12.26 -10.03 2.93
CA LEU A 130 -13.47 -9.58 2.23
C LEU A 130 -14.75 -9.76 3.09
N GLY A 131 -14.57 -9.97 4.40
CA GLY A 131 -15.61 -10.33 5.37
C GLY A 131 -15.13 -11.44 6.31
N ASP A 132 -15.89 -11.72 7.37
CA ASP A 132 -15.42 -12.42 8.58
C ASP A 132 -14.76 -13.80 8.37
N ASN A 133 -14.99 -14.46 7.23
CA ASN A 133 -14.55 -15.85 7.00
C ASN A 133 -13.60 -16.05 5.80
N LYS A 134 -13.09 -15.00 5.15
CA LYS A 134 -12.19 -15.14 3.99
C LYS A 134 -10.90 -14.36 4.19
N PHE A 135 -9.84 -15.04 4.60
CA PHE A 135 -8.49 -14.49 4.71
C PHE A 135 -7.67 -14.85 3.48
N LEU A 136 -7.34 -13.84 2.69
CA LEU A 136 -6.63 -13.99 1.43
C LEU A 136 -5.20 -13.46 1.61
N PRO A 137 -4.17 -14.32 1.57
CA PRO A 137 -2.79 -13.86 1.74
C PRO A 137 -2.35 -12.97 0.58
N LEU A 138 -1.63 -11.91 0.90
CA LEU A 138 -0.88 -11.14 -0.09
C LEU A 138 0.57 -11.63 -0.04
N VAL A 139 1.15 -11.88 -1.20
CA VAL A 139 2.50 -12.41 -1.35
C VAL A 139 3.49 -11.24 -1.34
N SER A 140 4.56 -11.32 -0.55
CA SER A 140 5.63 -10.31 -0.51
C SER A 140 6.46 -10.36 -1.79
N TYR A 141 6.71 -9.19 -2.37
CA TYR A 141 7.60 -8.96 -3.49
C TYR A 141 8.60 -7.88 -3.14
N ILE A 142 9.85 -8.09 -3.54
CA ILE A 142 10.94 -7.16 -3.32
C ILE A 142 11.46 -6.74 -4.69
N ASP A 143 11.24 -5.46 -5.05
CA ASP A 143 11.84 -4.91 -6.27
C ASP A 143 13.30 -4.53 -5.99
N ASN A 144 14.22 -5.42 -6.35
CA ASN A 144 15.66 -5.17 -6.32
C ASN A 144 16.10 -4.40 -7.57
N LYS A 145 15.52 -3.22 -7.81
CA LYS A 145 16.10 -2.31 -8.81
C LYS A 145 17.32 -1.63 -8.21
N ASN A 146 18.50 -2.08 -8.63
CA ASN A 146 19.69 -1.23 -8.64
C ASN A 146 19.40 -0.06 -9.58
N ILE A 147 18.88 1.06 -9.05
CA ILE A 147 18.77 2.29 -9.82
C ILE A 147 20.20 2.82 -9.95
N PRO A 148 20.79 2.88 -11.16
CA PRO A 148 22.09 3.52 -11.34
C PRO A 148 21.99 4.98 -10.89
N ALA A 149 23.01 5.46 -10.17
CA ALA A 149 23.04 6.82 -9.62
C ALA A 149 22.87 7.94 -10.67
N ASP A 150 22.96 7.62 -11.96
CA ASP A 150 22.87 8.56 -13.07
C ASP A 150 21.45 9.02 -13.46
N THR A 151 20.38 8.44 -12.90
CA THR A 151 18.99 8.85 -13.26
C THR A 151 18.42 10.02 -12.46
N LEU A 152 19.15 10.57 -11.47
CA LEU A 152 18.79 11.85 -10.85
C LEU A 152 19.45 13.00 -11.64
N GLN A 153 18.96 13.26 -12.86
CA GLN A 153 19.24 14.53 -13.51
C GLN A 153 18.59 15.65 -12.69
N THR A 154 19.41 16.39 -11.97
CA THR A 154 19.09 17.72 -11.48
C THR A 154 18.57 18.55 -12.67
N PRO A 155 17.41 19.21 -12.56
CA PRO A 155 16.97 20.13 -13.60
C PRO A 155 18.07 21.18 -13.81
N SER A 156 18.56 21.29 -15.05
CA SER A 156 19.51 22.34 -15.41
C SER A 156 18.90 23.72 -15.08
N PRO A 157 19.65 24.63 -14.45
CA PRO A 157 19.15 25.97 -14.19
C PRO A 157 18.83 26.66 -15.52
N LEU A 158 17.63 27.23 -15.62
CA LEU A 158 17.24 28.09 -16.75
C LEU A 158 18.34 29.13 -16.97
N LYS A 159 18.94 29.13 -18.17
CA LYS A 159 19.75 30.26 -18.63
C LYS A 159 18.81 31.46 -18.82
N LYS A 160 19.16 32.58 -18.17
CA LYS A 160 18.55 33.90 -18.39
C LYS A 160 18.72 34.37 -19.82
#